data_AF-A0A7G1IEW7-F1
#
_entry.id   AF-A0A7G1IEW7-F1
#
_cell.length_a   1.000
_cell.length_b   1.000
_cell.length_c   1.000
_cell.angle_alpha   90.00
_cell.angle_beta   90.00
_cell.angle_gamma   90.00
#
_symmetry.space_group_name_H-M   'P 1'
#
loop_
_entity.id
_entity.type
_entity.pdbx_description
1 polymer ?
#
loop_
_entity_poly.entity_id
_entity_poly.type
_entity_poly.pdbx_seq_one_letter_code
_entity_poly.pdbx_strand_id
1 'polypeptide(L)'
;MTSLWHLTPDMCAIQEERSTELLHAAQARRDYDALGSAAHFRAMVSYLTGRPEALAASAADMQRSVQACGQPFFGFISACVEQALAFLRGDFAGAERWADIALRTGNSFGADGTEGSHGVQMFMIRRETGGLDRFAGFVDGSERFAGRWVPGLLALYTELNCERGMARALNHLLNRNLGDHTDEAQWTMELVFMTEAALALGNREAVHALRPFIARYAGKNLLAGQFVALFGSADRYLARIAALGGDDQAAERLFGAALEMDRRMGSVVHVSETLARQALFEASRGRAEAARRLADEACAIAGPIGQVRVLGLVDSLLTGISRVRMGSPTGRSKCCGCWQRD
;
A
#
# COMPACT_ATOMS: atom_id res chain seq x y z
N MET A 1 16.72 24.28 13.95
CA MET A 1 17.27 23.90 12.63
C MET A 1 16.75 22.49 12.34
N THR A 2 15.56 22.36 11.75
CA THR A 2 14.97 21.04 11.47
C THR A 2 15.73 20.45 10.28
N SER A 3 16.48 19.38 10.55
CA SER A 3 17.26 18.62 9.57
C SER A 3 16.41 18.23 8.36
N LEU A 4 16.97 18.33 7.15
CA LEU A 4 16.34 17.84 5.91
C LEU A 4 15.88 16.38 6.02
N TRP A 5 16.55 15.59 6.87
CA TRP A 5 16.34 14.16 7.07
C TRP A 5 15.03 13.78 7.80
N HIS A 6 14.27 14.73 8.34
CA HIS A 6 12.97 14.46 8.97
C HIS A 6 11.83 14.96 8.08
N LEU A 7 11.08 14.01 7.50
CA LEU A 7 9.90 14.29 6.68
C LEU A 7 8.64 13.80 7.40
N THR A 8 8.03 14.69 8.17
CA THR A 8 6.66 14.49 8.69
C THR A 8 5.65 15.07 7.71
N PRO A 9 4.39 14.59 7.70
CA PRO A 9 3.37 15.10 6.78
C PRO A 9 3.13 16.61 6.89
N ASP A 10 3.34 17.20 8.07
CA ASP A 10 3.16 18.64 8.31
C ASP A 10 4.31 19.48 7.72
N MET A 11 5.46 18.86 7.45
CA MET A 11 6.65 19.51 6.90
C MET A 11 6.71 19.52 5.37
N CYS A 12 5.75 18.91 4.68
CA CYS A 12 5.79 18.72 3.22
C CYS A 12 5.98 20.05 2.46
N ALA A 13 5.25 21.11 2.82
CA ALA A 13 5.36 22.41 2.13
C ALA A 13 6.75 23.05 2.29
N ILE A 14 7.28 23.03 3.52
CA ILE A 14 8.61 23.58 3.82
C ILE A 14 9.71 22.75 3.13
N GLN A 15 9.56 21.43 3.13
CA GLN A 15 10.53 20.53 2.49
C GLN A 15 10.49 20.65 0.96
N GLU A 16 9.33 20.91 0.37
CA GLU A 16 9.21 21.20 -1.06
C GLU A 16 10.00 22.45 -1.47
N GLU A 17 9.78 23.56 -0.76
CA GLU A 17 10.47 24.83 -1.03
C GLU A 17 11.99 24.66 -0.92
N ARG A 18 12.45 24.08 0.20
CA ARG A 18 13.88 23.86 0.47
C ARG A 18 14.55 22.92 -0.53
N SER A 19 13.92 21.79 -0.83
CA SER A 19 14.48 20.82 -1.78
C SER A 19 14.53 21.38 -3.20
N THR A 20 13.56 22.22 -3.59
CA THR A 20 13.56 22.91 -4.89
C THR A 20 14.69 23.95 -4.97
N GLU A 21 14.87 24.77 -3.94
CA GLU A 21 15.96 25.75 -3.88
C GLU A 21 17.34 25.08 -3.95
N LEU A 22 17.55 24.05 -3.12
CA LEU A 22 18.81 23.29 -3.10
C LEU A 22 19.08 22.60 -4.44
N LEU A 23 18.04 22.07 -5.10
CA LEU A 23 18.17 21.44 -6.41
C LEU A 23 18.61 22.44 -7.49
N HIS A 24 18.01 23.63 -7.52
CA HIS A 24 18.44 24.69 -8.45
C HIS A 24 19.89 25.15 -8.19
N ALA A 25 20.27 25.32 -6.92
CA ALA A 25 21.63 25.71 -6.56
C ALA A 25 22.66 24.63 -6.94
N ALA A 26 22.34 23.35 -6.68
CA ALA A 26 23.18 22.22 -7.04
C ALA A 26 23.37 22.10 -8.57
N GLN A 27 22.29 22.26 -9.33
CA GLN A 27 22.34 22.26 -10.80
C GLN A 27 23.21 23.40 -11.36
N ALA A 28 23.05 24.62 -10.84
CA ALA A 28 23.84 25.78 -11.28
C ALA A 28 25.35 25.59 -11.03
N ARG A 29 25.70 24.92 -9.93
CA ARG A 29 27.09 24.65 -9.52
C ARG A 29 27.65 23.34 -10.08
N ARG A 30 26.84 22.52 -10.76
CA ARG A 30 27.16 21.14 -11.15
C ARG A 30 27.65 20.30 -9.97
N ASP A 31 27.05 20.52 -8.81
CA ASP A 31 27.32 19.77 -7.58
C ASP A 31 26.42 18.54 -7.56
N TYR A 32 26.94 17.42 -8.07
CA TYR A 32 26.16 16.20 -8.25
C TYR A 32 25.88 15.46 -6.93
N ASP A 33 26.67 15.67 -5.89
CA ASP A 33 26.41 15.10 -4.56
C ASP A 33 25.24 15.82 -3.88
N ALA A 34 25.24 17.16 -3.92
CA ALA A 34 24.12 17.96 -3.44
C ALA A 34 22.85 17.71 -4.27
N LEU A 35 23.00 17.50 -5.59
CA LEU A 35 21.88 17.19 -6.48
C LEU A 35 21.19 15.89 -6.09
N GLY A 36 21.94 14.82 -5.84
CA GLY A 36 21.37 13.51 -5.46
C GLY A 36 20.54 13.57 -4.19
N SER A 37 21.05 14.29 -3.18
CA SER A 37 20.35 14.50 -1.90
C SER A 37 19.09 15.36 -2.08
N ALA A 38 19.19 16.50 -2.77
CA ALA A 38 18.06 17.39 -3.00
C ALA A 38 16.96 16.72 -3.82
N ALA A 39 17.35 15.97 -4.87
CA ALA A 39 16.42 15.22 -5.71
C ALA A 39 15.71 14.11 -4.93
N HIS A 40 16.40 13.40 -4.03
CA HIS A 40 15.76 12.40 -3.16
C HIS A 40 14.64 13.00 -2.29
N PHE A 41 14.92 14.10 -1.58
CA PHE A 41 13.90 14.76 -0.75
C PHE A 41 12.75 15.30 -1.58
N ARG A 42 13.04 15.91 -2.73
CA ARG A 42 12.02 16.39 -3.65
C ARG A 42 11.15 15.24 -4.18
N ALA A 43 11.74 14.09 -4.49
CA ALA A 43 11.01 12.90 -4.90
C ALA A 43 10.03 12.43 -3.80
N MET A 44 10.48 12.31 -2.55
CA MET A 44 9.63 11.90 -1.43
C MET A 44 8.44 12.85 -1.25
N VAL A 45 8.71 14.16 -1.19
CA VAL A 45 7.65 15.18 -1.04
C VAL A 45 6.71 15.18 -2.23
N SER A 46 7.22 15.00 -3.45
CA SER A 46 6.42 14.92 -4.67
C SER A 46 5.48 13.73 -4.63
N TYR A 47 5.94 12.56 -4.17
CA TYR A 47 5.08 11.39 -3.99
C TYR A 47 4.03 11.64 -2.90
N LEU A 48 4.43 12.10 -1.71
CA LEU A 48 3.51 12.38 -0.60
C LEU A 48 2.40 13.36 -1.00
N THR A 49 2.74 14.42 -1.75
CA THR A 49 1.82 15.50 -2.11
C THR A 49 1.09 15.29 -3.44
N GLY A 50 1.34 14.19 -4.14
CA GLY A 50 0.59 13.86 -5.35
C GLY A 50 1.06 14.58 -6.62
N ARG A 51 2.36 14.80 -6.79
CA ARG A 51 2.98 15.54 -7.92
C ARG A 51 3.79 14.60 -8.84
N PRO A 52 3.16 13.93 -9.81
CA PRO A 52 3.81 12.90 -10.64
C PRO A 52 4.96 13.44 -11.51
N GLU A 53 4.79 14.64 -12.09
CA GLU A 53 5.81 15.25 -12.96
C GLU A 53 7.07 15.63 -12.16
N ALA A 54 6.89 16.20 -10.96
CA ALA A 54 7.99 16.54 -10.08
C ALA A 54 8.71 15.29 -9.55
N LEU A 55 7.97 14.20 -9.28
CA LEU A 55 8.55 12.91 -8.93
C LEU A 55 9.41 12.35 -10.07
N ALA A 56 8.90 12.36 -11.30
CA ALA A 56 9.63 11.89 -12.48
C ALA A 56 10.89 12.73 -12.76
N ALA A 57 10.80 14.06 -12.65
CA ALA A 57 11.94 14.95 -12.80
C ALA A 57 13.01 14.67 -11.72
N SER A 58 12.59 14.46 -10.48
CA SER A 58 13.49 14.14 -9.36
C SER A 58 14.19 12.79 -9.55
N ALA A 59 13.48 11.77 -10.04
CA ALA A 59 14.09 10.49 -10.39
C ALA A 59 15.16 10.65 -11.48
N ALA A 60 14.88 11.44 -12.53
CA ALA A 60 15.86 11.75 -13.57
C ALA A 60 17.09 12.51 -13.02
N ASP A 61 16.88 13.46 -12.11
CA ASP A 61 17.97 14.17 -11.41
C ASP A 61 18.86 13.22 -10.58
N MET A 62 18.25 12.25 -9.89
CA MET A 62 19.01 11.25 -9.14
C MET A 62 19.84 10.36 -10.07
N GLN A 63 19.28 9.90 -11.19
CA GLN A 63 20.04 9.13 -12.18
C GLN A 63 21.24 9.93 -12.71
N ARG A 64 21.06 11.23 -12.99
CA ARG A 64 22.18 12.12 -13.37
C ARG A 64 23.25 12.22 -12.29
N SER A 65 22.84 12.35 -11.03
CA SER A 65 23.75 12.35 -9.89
C SER A 65 24.57 11.05 -9.82
N VAL A 66 23.90 9.88 -9.90
CA VAL A 66 24.56 8.56 -9.88
C VAL A 66 25.62 8.43 -10.98
N GLN A 67 25.30 8.82 -12.21
CA GLN A 67 26.24 8.75 -13.34
C GLN A 67 27.45 9.67 -13.18
N ALA A 68 27.31 10.79 -12.46
CA ALA A 68 28.35 11.81 -12.35
C ALA A 68 29.23 11.66 -11.10
N CYS A 69 28.67 11.29 -9.95
CA CYS A 69 29.39 11.21 -8.68
C CYS A 69 29.98 9.83 -8.37
N GLY A 70 29.39 8.75 -8.91
CA GLY A 70 29.78 7.36 -8.60
C GLY A 70 29.56 6.93 -7.14
N GLN A 71 28.91 7.74 -6.30
CA GLN A 71 28.66 7.42 -4.89
C GLN A 71 27.64 6.27 -4.77
N PRO A 72 28.02 5.14 -4.15
CA PRO A 72 27.14 3.97 -4.04
C PRO A 72 25.81 4.25 -3.32
N PHE A 73 25.81 5.16 -2.34
CA PHE A 73 24.61 5.57 -1.62
C PHE A 73 23.52 6.12 -2.56
N PHE A 74 23.84 7.07 -3.44
CA PHE A 74 22.85 7.59 -4.39
C PHE A 74 22.40 6.53 -5.40
N GLY A 75 23.28 5.58 -5.74
CA GLY A 75 22.93 4.42 -6.56
C GLY A 75 21.83 3.57 -5.89
N PHE A 76 21.96 3.31 -4.59
CA PHE A 76 20.94 2.59 -3.81
C PHE A 76 19.61 3.34 -3.77
N ILE A 77 19.61 4.63 -3.42
CA ILE A 77 18.37 5.43 -3.35
C ILE A 77 17.70 5.51 -4.73
N SER A 78 18.47 5.71 -5.79
CA SER A 78 17.96 5.73 -7.16
C SER A 78 17.31 4.40 -7.53
N ALA A 79 17.94 3.28 -7.19
CA ALA A 79 17.36 1.96 -7.42
C ALA A 79 16.04 1.74 -6.64
N CYS A 80 15.93 2.24 -5.40
CA CYS A 80 14.68 2.19 -4.63
C CYS A 80 13.57 3.04 -5.29
N VAL A 81 13.89 4.23 -5.80
CA VAL A 81 12.93 5.07 -6.53
C VAL A 81 12.47 4.39 -7.83
N GLU A 82 13.40 3.80 -8.60
CA GLU A 82 13.03 3.08 -9.83
C GLU A 82 12.19 1.83 -9.54
N GLN A 83 12.51 1.11 -8.46
CA GLN A 83 11.70 -0.01 -7.97
C GLN A 83 10.28 0.45 -7.66
N ALA A 84 10.13 1.54 -6.93
CA ALA A 84 8.85 2.13 -6.56
C ALA A 84 8.04 2.55 -7.80
N LEU A 85 8.67 3.22 -8.76
CA LEU A 85 8.01 3.65 -10.00
C LEU A 85 7.58 2.45 -10.85
N ALA A 86 8.38 1.39 -10.91
CA ALA A 86 7.98 0.14 -11.57
C ALA A 86 6.79 -0.52 -10.83
N PHE A 87 6.83 -0.56 -9.50
CA PHE A 87 5.75 -1.07 -8.67
C PHE A 87 4.43 -0.31 -8.91
N LEU A 88 4.44 1.02 -8.90
CA LEU A 88 3.24 1.84 -9.14
C LEU A 88 2.60 1.57 -10.52
N ARG A 89 3.43 1.26 -11.53
CA ARG A 89 2.98 0.90 -12.89
C ARG A 89 2.52 -0.55 -13.03
N GLY A 90 2.60 -1.37 -11.97
CA GLY A 90 2.29 -2.79 -12.02
C GLY A 90 3.34 -3.64 -12.75
N ASP A 91 4.52 -3.08 -13.05
CA ASP A 91 5.67 -3.84 -13.55
C ASP A 91 6.37 -4.52 -12.38
N PHE A 92 5.73 -5.54 -11.79
CA PHE A 92 6.25 -6.25 -10.62
C PHE A 92 7.60 -6.93 -10.89
N ALA A 93 7.79 -7.46 -12.10
CA ALA A 93 9.06 -8.06 -12.50
C ALA A 93 10.18 -7.00 -12.61
N GLY A 94 9.87 -5.81 -13.14
CA GLY A 94 10.80 -4.68 -13.13
C GLY A 94 11.11 -4.17 -11.74
N ALA A 95 10.10 -4.11 -10.88
CA ALA A 95 10.27 -3.75 -9.47
C ALA A 95 11.23 -4.73 -8.76
N GLU A 96 11.07 -6.04 -8.97
CA GLU A 96 11.99 -7.06 -8.42
C GLU A 96 13.42 -6.88 -8.93
N ARG A 97 13.62 -6.66 -10.23
CA ARG A 97 14.95 -6.39 -10.80
C ARG A 97 15.61 -5.17 -10.15
N TRP A 98 14.86 -4.09 -9.93
CA TRP A 98 15.38 -2.89 -9.28
C TRP A 98 15.64 -3.09 -7.78
N ALA A 99 14.81 -3.85 -7.07
CA ALA A 99 15.07 -4.25 -5.69
C ALA A 99 16.39 -5.03 -5.57
N ASP A 100 16.65 -5.95 -6.50
CA ASP A 100 17.90 -6.71 -6.54
C ASP A 100 19.11 -5.84 -6.87
N ILE A 101 18.95 -4.83 -7.74
CA ILE A 101 19.99 -3.81 -7.98
C ILE A 101 20.26 -3.05 -6.67
N ALA A 102 19.22 -2.56 -6.01
CA ALA A 102 19.34 -1.85 -4.73
C ALA A 102 20.06 -2.71 -3.69
N LEU A 103 19.71 -3.99 -3.53
CA LEU A 103 20.39 -4.90 -2.60
C LEU A 103 21.89 -5.03 -2.91
N ARG A 104 22.25 -5.26 -4.18
CA ARG A 104 23.66 -5.37 -4.58
C ARG A 104 24.43 -4.08 -4.33
N THR A 105 23.82 -2.92 -4.61
CA THR A 105 24.43 -1.62 -4.36
C THR A 105 24.53 -1.31 -2.87
N GLY A 106 23.52 -1.61 -2.05
CA GLY A 106 23.55 -1.43 -0.59
C GLY A 106 24.69 -2.22 0.06
N ASN A 107 24.86 -3.48 -0.36
CA ASN A 107 25.94 -4.34 0.12
C ASN A 107 27.36 -3.80 -0.18
N SER A 108 27.53 -2.85 -1.11
CA SER A 108 28.84 -2.30 -1.45
C SER A 108 29.30 -1.15 -0.56
N PHE A 109 28.45 -0.58 0.33
CA PHE A 109 28.83 0.57 1.17
C PHE A 109 28.43 0.51 2.65
N GLY A 110 27.98 -0.65 3.15
CA GLY A 110 27.84 -0.94 4.60
C GLY A 110 26.41 -1.30 5.03
N ALA A 111 26.30 -2.24 5.98
CA ALA A 111 25.08 -2.98 6.28
C ALA A 111 24.01 -2.20 7.09
N ASP A 112 24.39 -1.22 7.90
CA ASP A 112 23.50 -0.74 8.98
C ASP A 112 22.33 0.14 8.50
N GLY A 113 22.37 0.68 7.27
CA GLY A 113 21.35 1.59 6.73
C GLY A 113 20.39 0.98 5.70
N THR A 114 20.73 -0.18 5.12
CA THR A 114 19.96 -0.80 4.02
C THR A 114 19.37 -2.15 4.41
N GLU A 115 19.73 -2.69 5.58
CA GLU A 115 19.25 -3.97 6.09
C GLU A 115 17.72 -3.99 6.18
N GLY A 116 17.11 -5.08 5.69
CA GLY A 116 15.66 -5.26 5.70
C GLY A 116 14.90 -4.57 4.54
N SER A 117 15.47 -3.58 3.85
CA SER A 117 14.77 -2.87 2.76
C SER A 117 14.35 -3.79 1.62
N HIS A 118 15.26 -4.67 1.17
CA HIS A 118 14.96 -5.68 0.14
C HIS A 118 13.86 -6.65 0.59
N GLY A 119 13.90 -7.10 1.85
CA GLY A 119 12.87 -7.99 2.42
C GLY A 119 11.48 -7.35 2.39
N VAL A 120 11.38 -6.06 2.72
CA VAL A 120 10.13 -5.30 2.65
C VAL A 120 9.69 -5.09 1.20
N GLN A 121 10.58 -4.68 0.28
CA GLN A 121 10.23 -4.51 -1.13
C GLN A 121 9.70 -5.82 -1.74
N MET A 122 10.37 -6.94 -1.44
CA MET A 122 9.91 -8.26 -1.89
C MET A 122 8.60 -8.68 -1.24
N PHE A 123 8.36 -8.34 0.03
CA PHE A 123 7.06 -8.52 0.66
C PHE A 123 5.96 -7.72 -0.06
N MET A 124 6.21 -6.44 -0.35
CA MET A 124 5.27 -5.57 -1.05
C MET A 124 4.95 -6.06 -2.47
N ILE A 125 5.91 -6.64 -3.18
CA ILE A 125 5.65 -7.27 -4.49
C ILE A 125 4.85 -8.58 -4.33
N ARG A 126 5.25 -9.43 -3.39
CA ARG A 126 4.64 -10.76 -3.21
C ARG A 126 3.21 -10.69 -2.67
N ARG A 127 2.90 -9.71 -1.82
CA ARG A 127 1.51 -9.52 -1.36
C ARG A 127 0.59 -9.21 -2.53
N GLU A 128 1.03 -8.41 -3.49
CA GLU A 128 0.21 -8.04 -4.65
C GLU A 128 0.07 -9.20 -5.66
N THR A 129 1.12 -9.99 -5.85
CA THR A 129 1.17 -11.09 -6.82
C THR A 129 0.71 -12.45 -6.28
N GLY A 130 0.30 -12.54 -5.01
CA GLY A 130 -0.11 -13.80 -4.38
C GLY A 130 1.07 -14.72 -3.99
N GLY A 131 2.31 -14.23 -4.06
CA GLY A 131 3.52 -14.99 -3.72
C GLY A 131 3.68 -15.31 -2.23
N LEU A 132 2.80 -14.80 -1.36
CA LEU A 132 2.85 -15.04 0.09
C LEU A 132 2.17 -16.34 0.52
N ASP A 133 1.26 -16.91 -0.26
CA ASP A 133 0.48 -18.10 0.11
C ASP A 133 1.35 -19.31 0.46
N ARG A 134 2.53 -19.40 -0.14
CA ARG A 134 3.54 -20.42 0.15
C ARG A 134 3.97 -20.44 1.63
N PHE A 135 3.75 -19.35 2.37
CA PHE A 135 4.10 -19.23 3.77
C PHE A 135 2.96 -19.60 4.73
N ALA A 136 1.73 -19.85 4.23
CA ALA A 136 0.56 -20.15 5.06
C ALA A 136 0.77 -21.33 6.02
N GLY A 137 1.47 -22.38 5.58
CA GLY A 137 1.75 -23.56 6.42
C GLY A 137 2.84 -23.35 7.48
N PHE A 138 3.53 -22.21 7.48
CA PHE A 138 4.63 -21.91 8.41
C PHE A 138 4.23 -20.93 9.50
N VAL A 139 3.02 -20.38 9.44
CA VAL A 139 2.50 -19.46 10.44
C VAL A 139 1.16 -19.94 11.00
N ASP A 140 1.07 -20.00 12.32
CA ASP A 140 -0.17 -20.33 13.04
C ASP A 140 -0.58 -19.24 14.04
N GLY A 141 0.21 -18.17 14.10
CA GLY A 141 0.00 -17.11 15.05
C GLY A 141 0.31 -17.58 16.46
N SER A 142 1.30 -18.44 16.71
CA SER A 142 1.85 -18.77 18.04
C SER A 142 3.35 -18.43 18.18
N GLU A 143 3.94 -17.89 17.14
CA GLU A 143 5.34 -17.51 17.00
C GLU A 143 5.75 -16.52 18.10
N ARG A 144 6.96 -16.74 18.62
CA ARG A 144 7.58 -15.84 19.60
C ARG A 144 8.05 -14.56 18.91
N PHE A 145 7.78 -13.42 19.54
CA PHE A 145 8.19 -12.11 19.03
C PHE A 145 9.65 -11.76 19.31
N ALA A 146 10.29 -12.43 20.28
CA ALA A 146 11.68 -12.15 20.65
C ALA A 146 12.63 -12.28 19.43
N GLY A 147 13.42 -11.23 19.19
CA GLY A 147 14.36 -11.16 18.07
C GLY A 147 13.72 -11.03 16.68
N ARG A 148 12.41 -10.71 16.61
CA ARG A 148 11.68 -10.55 15.35
C ARG A 148 11.12 -9.15 15.22
N TRP A 149 11.06 -8.68 13.98
CA TRP A 149 10.35 -7.44 13.65
C TRP A 149 8.84 -7.71 13.61
N VAL A 150 8.17 -7.36 14.71
CA VAL A 150 6.73 -7.64 14.93
C VAL A 150 5.80 -7.00 13.88
N PRO A 151 6.02 -5.76 13.40
CA PRO A 151 5.21 -5.18 12.33
C PRO A 151 5.22 -6.01 11.04
N GLY A 152 6.38 -6.58 10.66
CA GLY A 152 6.46 -7.48 9.50
C GLY A 152 5.70 -8.79 9.71
N LEU A 153 5.72 -9.36 10.92
CA LEU A 153 4.89 -10.52 11.26
C LEU A 153 3.40 -10.17 11.21
N LEU A 154 3.00 -9.00 11.72
CA LEU A 154 1.63 -8.53 11.65
C LEU A 154 1.14 -8.46 10.20
N ALA A 155 1.93 -7.85 9.32
CA ALA A 155 1.62 -7.76 7.90
C ALA A 155 1.47 -9.15 7.25
N LEU A 156 2.36 -10.09 7.59
CA LEU A 156 2.28 -11.47 7.11
C LEU A 156 1.02 -12.19 7.62
N TYR A 157 0.68 -12.07 8.90
CA TYR A 157 -0.57 -12.62 9.44
C TYR A 157 -1.80 -12.02 8.77
N THR A 158 -1.78 -10.72 8.45
CA THR A 158 -2.88 -10.04 7.76
C THR A 158 -3.07 -10.54 6.34
N GLU A 159 -2.00 -10.70 5.56
CA GLU A 159 -2.11 -11.23 4.19
C GLU A 159 -2.53 -12.72 4.18
N LEU A 160 -2.15 -13.49 5.19
CA LEU A 160 -2.50 -14.92 5.30
C LEU A 160 -3.77 -15.20 6.10
N ASN A 161 -4.51 -14.15 6.48
CA ASN A 161 -5.73 -14.23 7.28
C ASN A 161 -5.58 -15.04 8.60
N CYS A 162 -4.42 -14.94 9.26
CA CYS A 162 -4.13 -15.59 10.53
C CYS A 162 -4.63 -14.72 11.71
N GLU A 163 -5.93 -14.81 12.02
CA GLU A 163 -6.59 -13.95 13.03
C GLU A 163 -5.90 -13.96 14.40
N ARG A 164 -5.49 -15.14 14.88
CA ARG A 164 -4.79 -15.28 16.16
C ARG A 164 -3.49 -14.49 16.19
N GLY A 165 -2.71 -14.57 15.10
CA GLY A 165 -1.46 -13.84 14.94
C GLY A 165 -1.70 -12.34 14.85
N MET A 166 -2.68 -11.91 14.03
CA MET A 166 -3.08 -10.53 13.88
C MET A 166 -3.44 -9.90 15.24
N ALA A 167 -4.34 -10.53 16.01
CA ALA A 167 -4.79 -10.00 17.28
C ALA A 167 -3.65 -9.87 18.30
N ARG A 168 -2.77 -10.88 18.41
CA ARG A 168 -1.64 -10.83 19.36
C ARG A 168 -0.62 -9.76 18.97
N ALA A 169 -0.23 -9.70 17.69
CA ALA A 169 0.78 -8.76 17.22
C ALA A 169 0.26 -7.32 17.25
N LEU A 170 -1.00 -7.09 16.87
CA LEU A 170 -1.63 -5.77 16.95
C LEU A 170 -1.69 -5.26 18.39
N ASN A 171 -2.17 -6.08 19.34
CA ASN A 171 -2.20 -5.71 20.76
C ASN A 171 -0.79 -5.43 21.32
N HIS A 172 0.20 -6.22 20.91
CA HIS A 172 1.58 -6.00 21.33
C HIS A 172 2.13 -4.65 20.85
N LEU A 173 1.82 -4.24 19.61
CA LEU A 173 2.26 -2.96 19.06
C LEU A 173 1.51 -1.77 19.67
N LEU A 174 0.19 -1.90 19.87
CA LEU A 174 -0.64 -0.83 20.47
C LEU A 174 -0.37 -0.58 21.96
N ASN A 175 0.23 -1.54 22.67
CA ASN A 175 0.66 -1.35 24.06
C ASN A 175 1.89 -0.43 24.20
N ARG A 176 2.52 -0.04 23.08
CA ARG A 176 3.65 0.90 23.06
C ARG A 176 3.14 2.34 22.97
N ASN A 177 3.97 3.30 23.37
CA ASN A 177 3.67 4.71 23.12
C ASN A 177 3.91 5.05 21.65
N LEU A 178 2.86 4.97 20.83
CA LEU A 178 2.93 5.24 19.39
C LEU A 178 3.50 6.63 19.05
N GLY A 179 3.34 7.62 19.94
CA GLY A 179 3.83 8.98 19.72
C GLY A 179 5.35 9.09 19.63
N ASP A 180 6.08 8.21 20.32
CA ASP A 180 7.54 8.28 20.45
C ASP A 180 8.26 7.84 19.16
N HIS A 181 7.56 7.16 18.25
CA HIS A 181 8.14 6.55 17.05
C HIS A 181 7.79 7.30 15.75
N THR A 182 7.06 8.42 15.84
CA THR A 182 6.48 9.07 14.64
C THR A 182 7.50 9.69 13.67
N ASP A 183 8.74 9.90 14.13
CA ASP A 183 9.85 10.43 13.33
C ASP A 183 10.73 9.33 12.71
N GLU A 184 10.47 8.04 13.01
CA GLU A 184 11.26 6.93 12.50
C GLU A 184 10.92 6.62 11.02
N ALA A 185 11.93 6.24 10.24
CA ALA A 185 11.77 5.95 8.81
C ALA A 185 10.74 4.84 8.50
N GLN A 186 10.54 3.90 9.43
CA GLN A 186 9.61 2.77 9.30
C GLN A 186 8.18 3.11 9.76
N TRP A 187 7.98 4.22 10.47
CA TRP A 187 6.71 4.57 11.13
C TRP A 187 5.50 4.44 10.22
N THR A 188 5.55 5.04 9.02
CA THR A 188 4.42 5.01 8.08
C THR A 188 4.01 3.58 7.71
N MET A 189 4.97 2.68 7.55
CA MET A 189 4.72 1.28 7.23
C MET A 189 4.12 0.54 8.43
N GLU A 190 4.67 0.74 9.63
CA GLU A 190 4.11 0.13 10.84
C GLU A 190 2.67 0.59 11.08
N LEU A 191 2.43 1.89 10.92
CA LEU A 191 1.11 2.51 11.00
C LEU A 191 0.13 1.89 10.01
N VAL A 192 0.54 1.68 8.75
CA VAL A 192 -0.30 1.03 7.73
C VAL A 192 -0.56 -0.43 8.09
N PHE A 193 0.44 -1.21 8.48
CA PHE A 193 0.25 -2.61 8.86
C PHE A 193 -0.67 -2.78 10.08
N MET A 194 -0.53 -1.92 11.09
CA MET A 194 -1.47 -1.87 12.22
C MET A 194 -2.88 -1.51 11.78
N THR A 195 -3.03 -0.54 10.89
CA THR A 195 -4.33 -0.08 10.39
C THR A 195 -5.01 -1.16 9.54
N GLU A 196 -4.27 -1.84 8.67
CA GLU A 196 -4.78 -2.93 7.84
C GLU A 196 -5.27 -4.10 8.68
N ALA A 197 -4.48 -4.51 9.70
CA ALA A 197 -4.87 -5.56 10.63
C ALA A 197 -6.09 -5.17 11.46
N ALA A 198 -6.13 -3.95 11.99
CA ALA A 198 -7.26 -3.46 12.78
C ALA A 198 -8.56 -3.44 11.96
N LEU A 199 -8.48 -3.01 10.69
CA LEU A 199 -9.62 -3.01 9.77
C LEU A 199 -10.02 -4.43 9.35
N ALA A 200 -9.06 -5.35 9.15
CA ALA A 200 -9.34 -6.75 8.82
C ALA A 200 -10.05 -7.48 9.96
N LEU A 201 -9.62 -7.22 11.20
CA LEU A 201 -10.24 -7.75 12.42
C LEU A 201 -11.57 -7.06 12.80
N GLY A 202 -11.94 -5.96 12.13
CA GLY A 202 -13.06 -5.12 12.54
C GLY A 202 -12.90 -4.51 13.94
N ASN A 203 -11.66 -4.39 14.43
CA ASN A 203 -11.38 -3.94 15.80
C ASN A 203 -11.54 -2.41 15.91
N ARG A 204 -12.70 -1.98 16.41
CA ARG A 204 -13.07 -0.57 16.56
C ARG A 204 -12.17 0.21 17.51
N GLU A 205 -11.71 -0.42 18.59
CA GLU A 205 -10.85 0.22 19.59
C GLU A 205 -9.47 0.51 18.99
N ALA A 206 -8.86 -0.48 18.33
CA ALA A 206 -7.60 -0.30 17.62
C ALA A 206 -7.70 0.76 16.51
N VAL A 207 -8.76 0.73 15.71
CA VAL A 207 -9.01 1.75 14.68
C VAL A 207 -9.16 3.15 15.29
N HIS A 208 -9.85 3.27 16.42
CA HIS A 208 -9.99 4.55 17.12
C HIS A 208 -8.63 5.09 17.59
N ALA A 209 -7.76 4.24 18.14
CA ALA A 209 -6.42 4.60 18.58
C ALA A 209 -5.50 5.03 17.42
N LEU A 210 -5.61 4.37 16.25
CA LEU A 210 -4.75 4.63 15.09
C LEU A 210 -5.22 5.81 14.23
N ARG A 211 -6.53 6.14 14.26
CA ARG A 211 -7.14 7.19 13.41
C ARG A 211 -6.42 8.54 13.49
N PRO A 212 -6.05 9.10 14.67
CA PRO A 212 -5.37 10.38 14.74
C PRO A 212 -4.04 10.41 13.96
N PHE A 213 -3.32 9.28 13.90
CA PHE A 213 -2.04 9.19 13.20
C PHE A 213 -2.22 9.14 11.69
N ILE A 214 -3.14 8.31 11.19
CA ILE A 214 -3.47 8.27 9.75
C ILE A 214 -4.02 9.63 9.29
N ALA A 215 -4.83 10.30 10.12
CA ALA A 215 -5.45 11.58 9.77
C ALA A 215 -4.44 12.70 9.47
N ARG A 216 -3.20 12.62 9.98
CA ARG A 216 -2.11 13.57 9.64
C ARG A 216 -1.73 13.50 8.16
N TYR A 217 -1.99 12.36 7.52
CA TYR A 217 -1.74 12.12 6.10
C TYR A 217 -2.97 12.37 5.23
N ALA A 218 -4.07 12.92 5.76
CA ALA A 218 -5.24 13.24 4.94
C ALA A 218 -4.86 14.08 3.70
N GLY A 219 -5.38 13.68 2.54
CA GLY A 219 -5.05 14.29 1.24
C GLY A 219 -3.63 14.02 0.74
N LYS A 220 -2.89 13.08 1.34
CA LYS A 220 -1.50 12.72 0.97
C LYS A 220 -1.37 11.22 0.69
N ASN A 221 -0.32 10.85 -0.02
CA ASN A 221 0.11 9.45 -0.12
C ASN A 221 0.93 9.03 1.10
N LEU A 222 1.03 7.71 1.29
CA LEU A 222 1.79 7.07 2.35
C LEU A 222 3.02 6.37 1.75
N LEU A 223 4.20 6.70 2.31
CA LEU A 223 5.52 6.23 1.91
C LEU A 223 6.33 5.86 3.16
N ALA A 224 7.05 4.75 3.11
CA ALA A 224 7.98 4.37 4.17
C ALA A 224 9.43 4.34 3.68
N GLY A 225 10.31 4.84 4.54
CA GLY A 225 11.74 4.97 4.27
C GLY A 225 12.05 5.69 2.97
N GLN A 226 13.16 5.28 2.36
CA GLN A 226 13.66 5.86 1.11
C GLN A 226 13.03 5.14 -0.10
N PHE A 227 11.71 5.24 -0.24
CA PHE A 227 10.94 4.48 -1.25
C PHE A 227 10.99 2.95 -1.06
N VAL A 228 11.08 2.50 0.20
CA VAL A 228 11.10 1.06 0.52
C VAL A 228 9.70 0.44 0.38
N ALA A 229 8.64 1.18 0.74
CA ALA A 229 7.26 0.74 0.56
C ALA A 229 6.31 1.91 0.29
N LEU A 230 5.35 1.67 -0.61
CA LEU A 230 4.34 2.64 -1.05
C LEU A 230 2.96 2.07 -0.79
N PHE A 231 2.09 2.90 -0.20
CA PHE A 231 0.76 2.48 0.24
C PHE A 231 -0.37 3.31 -0.38
N GLY A 232 -0.09 4.11 -1.42
CA GLY A 232 -1.07 4.99 -2.06
C GLY A 232 -1.68 6.03 -1.13
N SER A 233 -2.88 6.50 -1.48
CA SER A 233 -3.56 7.55 -0.72
C SER A 233 -3.95 7.12 0.70
N ALA A 234 -3.62 7.96 1.69
CA ALA A 234 -4.09 7.81 3.06
C ALA A 234 -5.62 7.87 3.17
N ASP A 235 -6.28 8.57 2.25
CA ASP A 235 -7.72 8.74 2.25
C ASP A 235 -8.44 7.41 2.00
N ARG A 236 -7.81 6.42 1.34
CA ARG A 236 -8.35 5.06 1.22
C ARG A 236 -8.50 4.40 2.59
N TYR A 237 -7.52 4.59 3.48
CA TYR A 237 -7.55 4.05 4.83
C TYR A 237 -8.56 4.81 5.70
N LEU A 238 -8.60 6.14 5.59
CA LEU A 238 -9.59 6.97 6.29
C LEU A 238 -11.02 6.64 5.85
N ALA A 239 -11.24 6.35 4.56
CA ALA A 239 -12.53 5.93 4.03
C ALA A 239 -13.00 4.62 4.68
N ARG A 240 -12.10 3.63 4.77
CA ARG A 240 -12.39 2.34 5.43
C ARG A 240 -12.65 2.51 6.92
N ILE A 241 -11.93 3.41 7.59
CA ILE A 241 -12.15 3.76 9.01
C ILE A 241 -13.53 4.40 9.18
N ALA A 242 -13.91 5.35 8.31
CA ALA A 242 -15.22 6.00 8.32
C ALA A 242 -16.35 4.98 8.09
N ALA A 243 -16.20 4.10 7.10
CA ALA A 243 -17.15 3.02 6.81
C ALA A 243 -17.31 2.07 8.01
N LEU A 244 -16.21 1.64 8.64
CA LEU A 244 -16.29 0.82 9.85
C LEU A 244 -17.06 1.57 10.96
N GLY A 245 -16.81 2.88 11.10
CA GLY A 245 -17.52 3.77 12.04
C GLY A 245 -18.99 4.04 11.71
N GLY A 246 -19.49 3.64 10.54
CA GLY A 246 -20.85 3.94 10.07
C GLY A 246 -21.04 5.33 9.47
N ASP A 247 -19.96 6.08 9.22
CA ASP A 247 -20.00 7.37 8.53
C ASP A 247 -19.84 7.16 7.02
N ASP A 248 -20.92 6.67 6.41
CA ASP A 248 -20.97 6.33 4.98
C ASP A 248 -20.71 7.56 4.08
N GLN A 249 -21.12 8.74 4.52
CA GLN A 249 -20.95 9.96 3.74
C GLN A 249 -19.48 10.39 3.71
N ALA A 250 -18.78 10.32 4.84
CA ALA A 250 -17.34 10.54 4.86
C ALA A 250 -16.59 9.46 4.08
N ALA A 251 -16.98 8.19 4.22
CA ALA A 251 -16.37 7.09 3.48
C ALA A 251 -16.46 7.32 1.95
N GLU A 252 -17.63 7.68 1.43
CA GLU A 252 -17.84 7.93 0.00
C GLU A 252 -16.98 9.10 -0.51
N ARG A 253 -16.91 10.22 0.22
CA ARG A 253 -16.04 11.35 -0.15
C ARG A 253 -14.55 10.97 -0.13
N LEU A 254 -14.12 10.24 0.89
CA LEU A 254 -12.72 9.84 1.07
C LEU A 254 -12.27 8.81 0.04
N PHE A 255 -13.13 7.86 -0.34
CA PHE A 255 -12.84 6.97 -1.48
C PHE A 255 -12.70 7.74 -2.79
N GLY A 256 -13.56 8.73 -3.03
CA GLY A 256 -13.43 9.63 -4.19
C GLY A 256 -12.09 10.37 -4.22
N ALA A 257 -11.69 10.98 -3.09
CA ALA A 257 -10.42 11.67 -2.95
C ALA A 257 -9.21 10.73 -3.13
N ALA A 258 -9.28 9.52 -2.57
CA ALA A 258 -8.25 8.51 -2.74
C ALA A 258 -8.07 8.10 -4.22
N LEU A 259 -9.18 7.85 -4.92
CA LEU A 259 -9.16 7.46 -6.32
C LEU A 259 -8.62 8.58 -7.22
N GLU A 260 -8.96 9.83 -6.93
CA GLU A 260 -8.39 10.98 -7.63
C GLU A 260 -6.87 11.08 -7.43
N MET A 261 -6.40 10.92 -6.19
CA MET A 261 -4.97 10.93 -5.88
C MET A 261 -4.23 9.79 -6.59
N ASP A 262 -4.73 8.57 -6.53
CA ASP A 262 -4.08 7.40 -7.13
C ASP A 262 -4.04 7.53 -8.67
N ARG A 263 -5.11 8.05 -9.30
CA ARG A 263 -5.14 8.35 -10.75
C ARG A 263 -4.19 9.47 -11.12
N ARG A 264 -4.15 10.56 -10.35
CA ARG A 264 -3.21 11.66 -10.55
C ARG A 264 -1.76 11.16 -10.49
N MET A 265 -1.45 10.25 -9.59
CA MET A 265 -0.14 9.63 -9.50
C MET A 265 0.17 8.59 -10.58
N GLY A 266 -0.81 8.25 -11.43
CA GLY A 266 -0.65 7.20 -12.45
C GLY A 266 -0.39 5.82 -11.87
N SER A 267 -0.79 5.56 -10.62
CA SER A 267 -0.56 4.29 -9.95
C SER A 267 -1.65 3.28 -10.27
N VAL A 268 -1.41 2.39 -11.23
CA VAL A 268 -2.40 1.35 -11.58
C VAL A 268 -2.64 0.39 -10.41
N VAL A 269 -1.60 0.11 -9.61
CA VAL A 269 -1.66 -0.76 -8.43
C VAL A 269 -2.55 -0.17 -7.34
N HIS A 270 -2.47 1.14 -7.10
CA HIS A 270 -3.30 1.77 -6.07
C HIS A 270 -4.70 2.12 -6.57
N VAL A 271 -4.86 2.46 -7.85
CA VAL A 271 -6.18 2.69 -8.46
C VAL A 271 -7.04 1.43 -8.36
N SER A 272 -6.53 0.27 -8.77
CA SER A 272 -7.25 -1.01 -8.69
C SER A 272 -7.60 -1.39 -7.25
N GLU A 273 -6.69 -1.17 -6.29
CA GLU A 273 -6.93 -1.41 -4.87
C GLU A 273 -8.02 -0.48 -4.31
N THR A 274 -7.97 0.81 -4.61
CA THR A 274 -9.00 1.77 -4.19
C THR A 274 -10.37 1.41 -4.74
N LEU A 275 -10.46 1.06 -6.03
CA LEU A 275 -11.70 0.60 -6.66
C LEU A 275 -12.25 -0.66 -5.99
N ALA A 276 -11.38 -1.66 -5.73
CA ALA A 276 -11.79 -2.90 -5.05
C ALA A 276 -12.29 -2.66 -3.63
N ARG A 277 -11.61 -1.80 -2.85
CA ARG A 277 -12.05 -1.45 -1.49
C ARG A 277 -13.36 -0.66 -1.49
N GLN A 278 -13.54 0.25 -2.46
CA GLN A 278 -14.80 0.96 -2.64
C GLN A 278 -15.93 0.03 -3.08
N ALA A 279 -15.65 -0.96 -3.94
CA ALA A 279 -16.62 -1.97 -4.35
C ALA A 279 -17.16 -2.77 -3.14
N LEU A 280 -16.27 -3.19 -2.23
CA LEU A 280 -16.66 -3.85 -0.98
C LEU A 280 -17.49 -2.95 -0.07
N PHE A 281 -17.15 -1.66 0.00
CA PHE A 281 -17.94 -0.68 0.73
C PHE A 281 -19.35 -0.52 0.13
N GLU A 282 -19.49 -0.32 -1.18
CA GLU A 282 -20.80 -0.23 -1.84
C GLU A 282 -21.64 -1.52 -1.65
N ALA A 283 -20.98 -2.69 -1.67
CA ALA A 283 -21.65 -3.96 -1.40
C ALA A 283 -22.21 -4.03 0.02
N SER A 284 -21.46 -3.57 1.02
CA SER A 284 -21.92 -3.50 2.42
C SER A 284 -23.13 -2.58 2.62
N ARG A 285 -23.32 -1.59 1.73
CA ARG A 285 -24.49 -0.69 1.69
C ARG A 285 -25.66 -1.23 0.87
N GLY A 286 -25.59 -2.48 0.39
CA GLY A 286 -26.61 -3.09 -0.47
C GLY A 286 -26.66 -2.51 -1.89
N ARG A 287 -25.67 -1.72 -2.31
CA ARG A 287 -25.60 -1.09 -3.64
C ARG A 287 -24.91 -2.03 -4.63
N ALA A 288 -25.51 -3.19 -4.88
CA ALA A 288 -24.92 -4.30 -5.63
C ALA A 288 -24.45 -3.92 -7.05
N GLU A 289 -25.22 -3.10 -7.78
CA GLU A 289 -24.82 -2.67 -9.13
C GLU A 289 -23.60 -1.75 -9.12
N ALA A 290 -23.53 -0.82 -8.16
CA ALA A 290 -22.38 0.06 -8.01
C ALA A 290 -21.13 -0.73 -7.60
N ALA A 291 -21.28 -1.65 -6.64
CA ALA A 291 -20.23 -2.56 -6.22
C ALA A 291 -19.70 -3.38 -7.40
N ARG A 292 -20.59 -3.93 -8.23
CA ARG A 292 -20.23 -4.70 -9.42
C ARG A 292 -19.42 -3.88 -10.42
N ARG A 293 -19.89 -2.68 -10.77
CA ARG A 293 -19.19 -1.81 -11.73
C ARG A 293 -17.76 -1.47 -11.26
N LEU A 294 -17.60 -1.14 -9.98
CA LEU A 294 -16.30 -0.85 -9.39
C LEU A 294 -15.39 -2.09 -9.38
N ALA A 295 -15.95 -3.26 -9.07
CA ALA A 295 -15.23 -4.54 -9.11
C ALA A 295 -14.77 -4.90 -10.53
N ASP A 296 -15.61 -4.71 -11.54
CA ASP A 296 -15.26 -4.94 -12.94
C ASP A 296 -14.13 -4.00 -13.40
N GLU A 297 -14.18 -2.71 -13.03
CA GLU A 297 -13.11 -1.74 -13.31
C GLU A 297 -11.80 -2.12 -12.62
N ALA A 298 -11.86 -2.52 -11.34
CA ALA A 298 -10.70 -3.01 -10.59
C ALA A 298 -10.06 -4.23 -11.28
N CYS A 299 -10.87 -5.20 -11.70
CA CYS A 299 -10.40 -6.39 -12.43
C CYS A 299 -9.77 -6.05 -13.79
N ALA A 300 -10.36 -5.12 -14.54
CA ALA A 300 -9.83 -4.69 -15.83
C ALA A 300 -8.41 -4.10 -15.72
N ILE A 301 -8.08 -3.47 -14.59
CA ILE A 301 -6.75 -2.93 -14.29
C ILE A 301 -5.83 -4.00 -13.70
N ALA A 302 -6.32 -4.74 -12.69
CA ALA A 302 -5.51 -5.71 -11.92
C ALA A 302 -5.13 -6.96 -12.74
N GLY A 303 -5.99 -7.39 -13.65
CA GLY A 303 -5.78 -8.60 -14.46
C GLY A 303 -4.51 -8.54 -15.32
N PRO A 304 -4.34 -7.54 -16.20
CA PRO A 304 -3.17 -7.41 -17.06
C PRO A 304 -1.83 -7.30 -16.32
N ILE A 305 -1.82 -6.74 -15.11
CA ILE A 305 -0.59 -6.57 -14.30
C ILE A 305 -0.35 -7.73 -13.33
N GLY A 306 -1.25 -8.73 -13.27
CA GLY A 306 -1.10 -9.89 -12.38
C GLY A 306 -1.26 -9.57 -10.89
N GLN A 307 -2.07 -8.56 -10.55
CA GLN A 307 -2.32 -8.16 -9.15
C GLN A 307 -3.37 -9.07 -8.49
N VAL A 308 -2.94 -10.30 -8.19
CA VAL A 308 -3.74 -11.38 -7.60
C VAL A 308 -4.50 -10.94 -6.34
N ARG A 309 -3.88 -10.12 -5.49
CA ARG A 309 -4.50 -9.61 -4.25
C ARG A 309 -5.82 -8.89 -4.53
N VAL A 310 -5.84 -8.00 -5.51
CA VAL A 310 -7.04 -7.24 -5.89
C VAL A 310 -8.09 -8.15 -6.54
N LEU A 311 -7.67 -9.06 -7.41
CA LEU A 311 -8.57 -10.04 -8.03
C LEU A 311 -9.27 -10.89 -6.97
N GLY A 312 -8.54 -11.36 -5.96
CA GLY A 312 -9.10 -12.12 -4.84
C GLY A 312 -10.10 -11.33 -3.99
N LEU A 313 -9.86 -10.02 -3.78
CA LEU A 313 -10.78 -9.16 -3.02
C LEU A 313 -12.15 -9.03 -3.66
N VAL A 314 -12.22 -8.97 -5.00
CA VAL A 314 -13.45 -8.70 -5.74
C VAL A 314 -14.13 -9.96 -6.29
N ASP A 315 -13.47 -11.12 -6.25
CA ASP A 315 -13.99 -12.37 -6.82
C ASP A 315 -15.40 -12.72 -6.31
N SER A 316 -15.64 -12.60 -5.01
CA SER A 316 -16.96 -12.86 -4.42
C SER A 316 -18.05 -11.90 -4.93
N LEU A 317 -17.70 -10.63 -5.17
CA LEU A 317 -18.60 -9.65 -5.76
C LEU A 317 -18.91 -9.98 -7.21
N LEU A 318 -18.01 -10.70 -7.89
CA LEU A 318 -18.12 -11.05 -9.30
C LEU A 318 -18.86 -12.39 -9.55
N THR A 319 -18.67 -13.37 -8.68
CA THR A 319 -19.23 -14.72 -8.82
C THR A 319 -20.67 -14.86 -8.27
N GLY A 320 -21.09 -13.95 -7.37
CA GLY A 320 -22.37 -14.01 -6.66
C GLY A 320 -23.67 -13.92 -7.49
N ILE A 321 -23.63 -13.70 -8.81
CA ILE A 321 -24.82 -13.54 -9.66
C ILE A 321 -25.03 -14.69 -10.66
N SER A 322 -24.01 -15.53 -10.93
CA SER A 322 -24.15 -16.65 -11.86
C SER A 322 -25.05 -17.79 -11.35
N ARG A 323 -25.47 -17.77 -10.07
CA ARG A 323 -26.37 -18.78 -9.48
C ARG A 323 -27.86 -18.41 -9.43
N VAL A 324 -28.25 -17.17 -9.77
CA VAL A 324 -29.67 -16.73 -9.65
C VAL A 324 -30.39 -16.67 -11.01
N ARG A 325 -29.68 -16.85 -12.13
CA ARG A 325 -30.27 -16.92 -13.49
C ARG A 325 -30.09 -18.29 -14.16
N MET A 326 -30.54 -19.35 -13.51
CA MET A 326 -31.06 -20.53 -14.21
C MET A 326 -32.44 -20.80 -13.63
N GLY A 327 -33.45 -20.35 -14.38
CA GLY A 327 -34.84 -20.35 -13.97
C GLY A 327 -35.35 -21.74 -13.59
N SER A 328 -36.09 -21.78 -12.49
CA SER A 328 -37.05 -22.83 -12.23
C SER A 328 -38.17 -22.75 -13.27
N PRO A 329 -38.49 -23.84 -13.99
CA PRO A 329 -39.80 -23.98 -14.58
C PRO A 329 -40.75 -24.39 -13.45
N THR A 330 -41.57 -23.43 -13.06
CA THR A 330 -42.78 -23.65 -12.26
C THR A 330 -43.64 -24.75 -12.87
N GLY A 331 -43.89 -25.79 -12.07
CA GLY A 331 -45.22 -26.37 -11.81
C GLY A 331 -46.06 -26.86 -12.99
N ARG A 332 -46.19 -28.18 -13.11
CA ARG A 332 -47.50 -28.82 -13.29
C ARG A 332 -47.63 -30.03 -12.38
N SER A 333 -48.41 -29.85 -11.32
CA SER A 333 -49.11 -30.90 -10.62
C SER A 333 -50.18 -31.50 -11.54
N LYS A 334 -50.18 -32.83 -11.70
CA LYS A 334 -51.39 -33.60 -11.96
C LYS A 334 -51.35 -34.87 -11.12
N CYS A 335 -52.41 -35.00 -10.34
CA CYS A 335 -52.75 -36.09 -9.45
C CYS A 335 -53.03 -37.42 -10.19
N CYS A 336 -53.08 -38.46 -9.35
CA CYS A 336 -53.87 -39.70 -9.45
C CYS A 336 -53.28 -40.87 -10.24
N GLY A 337 -53.10 -41.99 -9.52
CA GLY A 337 -52.99 -43.32 -10.11
C GLY A 337 -52.34 -44.36 -9.20
N CYS A 338 -52.98 -44.71 -8.08
CA CYS A 338 -52.70 -45.95 -7.37
C CYS A 338 -52.80 -47.14 -8.34
N TRP A 339 -51.77 -47.98 -8.41
CA TRP A 339 -51.86 -49.32 -8.97
C TRP A 339 -51.72 -50.35 -7.85
N GLN A 340 -52.74 -51.20 -7.74
CA GLN A 340 -52.85 -52.39 -6.92
C GLN A 340 -52.35 -53.62 -7.72
N ARG A 341 -51.76 -54.59 -6.98
CA ARG A 341 -51.61 -56.03 -7.28
C ARG A 341 -50.60 -56.40 -8.39
N ASP A 342 -49.80 -57.45 -8.28
CA ASP A 342 -49.92 -58.71 -7.49
C ASP A 342 -48.81 -58.95 -6.46
#